data_AF-C9E267-F1
#
_entry.id   AF-C9E267-F1
#
_cell.length_a   1.000
_cell.length_b   1.000
_cell.length_c   1.000
_cell.angle_alpha   90.00
_cell.angle_beta   90.00
_cell.angle_gamma   90.00
#
_symmetry.space_group_name_H-M   'P 1'
#
loop_
_entity.id
_entity.type
_entity.pdbx_description
1 polymer ?
#
loop_
_entity_poly.entity_id
_entity_poly.type
_entity_poly.pdbx_seq_one_letter_code
_entity_poly.pdbx_strand_id
1 'polypeptide(L)' 'TVELQIGLKNYDPQKDKRFSGTVKLKYIPRPKMQVCVLGDQQHCDEAKNLTVPCMDAEAL' A
#
# COMPACT_ATOMS: atom_id res chain seq x y z
N THR A 1 -7.76 16.12 -10.63
CA THR A 1 -6.92 15.56 -9.54
C THR A 1 -7.41 16.16 -8.25
N VAL A 2 -7.62 15.36 -7.21
CA VAL A 2 -8.09 15.82 -5.89
C VAL A 2 -6.91 15.74 -4.93
N GLU A 3 -6.69 16.78 -4.13
CA GLU A 3 -5.62 16.84 -3.16
C GLU A 3 -6.14 16.45 -1.77
N LEU A 4 -5.40 15.60 -1.06
CA LEU A 4 -5.67 15.24 0.31
C LEU A 4 -4.65 15.96 1.20
N GLN A 5 -5.11 16.87 2.06
CA GLN A 5 -4.27 17.56 3.03
C GLN A 5 -4.48 16.97 4.43
N ILE A 6 -3.39 16.80 5.17
CA ILE A 6 -3.41 16.33 6.55
C ILE A 6 -2.88 17.45 7.43
N GLY A 7 -3.69 17.90 8.40
CA GLY A 7 -3.28 18.88 9.39
C GLY A 7 -2.77 18.19 10.66
N LEU A 8 -1.50 18.38 11.00
CA LEU A 8 -0.93 17.88 12.24
C LEU A 8 -1.01 18.97 13.32
N LYS A 9 -1.82 18.74 14.35
CA LYS A 9 -1.86 19.61 15.54
C LYS A 9 -0.97 19.00 16.62
N ASN A 10 -0.14 19.82 17.26
CA ASN A 10 0.71 19.43 18.39
C ASN A 10 1.71 18.28 18.08
N TYR A 11 2.13 18.13 16.83
CA TYR A 11 3.12 17.11 16.46
C TYR A 11 4.54 17.67 16.59
N ASP A 12 5.39 16.97 17.33
CA ASP A 12 6.80 17.30 17.50
C ASP A 12 7.66 16.43 16.57
N PRO A 13 8.17 16.96 15.45
CA PRO A 13 8.94 16.21 14.47
C PRO A 13 10.30 15.71 15.00
N GLN A 14 10.74 16.18 16.18
CA GLN A 14 11.96 15.68 16.81
C GLN A 14 11.73 14.39 17.60
N LYS A 15 10.55 14.23 18.20
CA LYS A 15 10.18 13.02 18.97
C LYS A 15 9.63 11.92 18.08
N ASP A 16 8.74 12.27 17.15
CA ASP A 16 8.23 11.35 16.16
C ASP A 16 8.64 11.84 14.76
N LYS A 17 9.63 11.16 14.17
CA LYS A 17 10.16 11.53 12.86
C LYS A 17 9.26 11.14 11.69
N ARG A 18 8.29 10.24 11.91
CA ARG A 18 7.42 9.73 10.85
C ARG A 18 5.97 9.76 11.31
N PHE A 19 5.17 10.55 10.61
CA PHE A 19 3.73 10.43 10.66
C PHE A 19 3.30 9.37 9.63
N SER A 20 2.96 8.18 10.12
CA SER A 20 2.43 7.08 9.30
C SER A 20 0.97 6.83 9.67
N GLY A 21 0.07 6.94 8.69
CA GLY A 21 -1.34 6.57 8.86
C GLY A 21 -1.87 5.97 7.57
N THR A 22 -2.52 4.81 7.68
CA THR A 22 -3.13 4.12 6.52
C THR A 22 -4.61 4.42 6.49
N VAL A 23 -5.10 5.01 5.39
CA VAL A 23 -6.53 5.27 5.19
C VAL A 23 -7.00 4.49 3.97
N LYS A 24 -8.06 3.67 4.15
CA LYS A 24 -8.71 2.96 3.06
C LYS A 24 -9.69 3.91 2.36
N LEU A 25 -9.37 4.29 1.12
CA LEU A 25 -10.25 5.13 0.30
C LEU A 25 -11.38 4.29 -0.29
N LYS A 26 -12.60 4.87 -0.38
CA LYS A 26 -13.77 4.21 -1.00
C LYS A 26 -13.63 4.08 -2.52
N TYR A 27 -12.90 4.99 -3.16
CA TYR A 27 -12.62 4.99 -4.59
C TYR A 27 -11.13 4.78 -4.86
N ILE A 28 -10.83 4.06 -5.95
CA ILE A 28 -9.45 3.77 -6.39
C ILE A 28 -8.84 5.07 -6.97
N PRO A 29 -7.84 5.69 -6.31
CA PRO A 29 -7.31 6.99 -6.73
C PRO A 29 -6.44 6.91 -8.00
N ARG A 30 -5.86 5.73 -8.29
CA ARG A 30 -5.05 5.48 -9.48
C ARG A 30 -5.46 4.15 -10.14
N PRO A 31 -6.43 4.17 -11.08
CA PRO A 31 -6.96 2.95 -11.69
C PRO A 31 -5.95 2.17 -12.55
N LYS A 32 -4.86 2.80 -12.99
CA LYS A 32 -3.77 2.16 -13.76
C LYS A 32 -2.54 1.79 -12.90
N MET A 33 -2.63 1.91 -11.58
CA MET A 33 -1.53 1.51 -10.71
C MET A 33 -1.50 -0.01 -10.63
N GLN A 34 -0.47 -0.62 -11.21
CA GLN A 34 -0.25 -2.06 -11.09
C GLN A 34 0.54 -2.32 -9.81
N VAL A 35 0.05 -3.27 -9.00
CA VAL A 35 0.69 -3.70 -7.76
C VAL A 35 0.98 -5.18 -7.90
N CYS A 36 2.21 -5.60 -7.61
CA CYS A 36 2.62 -7.00 -7.63
C CYS A 36 2.85 -7.46 -6.19
N VAL A 37 2.33 -8.64 -5.84
CA VAL A 37 2.57 -9.27 -4.54
C VAL A 37 3.83 -10.14 -4.66
N LEU A 38 4.82 -9.86 -3.81
CA LEU A 38 6.02 -10.69 -3.66
C LEU A 38 5.88 -11.47 -2.37
N GLY A 39 5.92 -12.80 -2.42
CA GLY A 39 5.81 -13.63 -1.23
C GLY A 39 5.86 -15.11 -1.52
N ASP A 40 5.71 -15.91 -0.48
CA ASP A 40 5.72 -17.37 -0.56
C ASP A 40 4.47 -17.92 -1.27
N GLN A 41 4.48 -19.23 -1.55
CA GLN A 41 3.41 -19.96 -2.21
C GLN A 41 1.99 -19.59 -1.73
N GLN A 42 1.79 -19.45 -0.40
CA GLN A 42 0.49 -19.09 0.19
C GLN A 42 0.00 -17.69 -0.24
N HIS A 43 0.89 -16.70 -0.27
CA HIS A 43 0.56 -15.33 -0.68
C HIS A 43 0.37 -15.25 -2.20
N CYS A 44 1.11 -16.06 -2.97
CA CYS A 44 0.92 -16.22 -4.40
C CYS A 44 -0.46 -16.82 -4.75
N ASP A 45 -0.94 -17.81 -3.99
CA ASP A 45 -2.28 -18.40 -4.21
C ASP A 45 -3.43 -17.43 -3.88
N GLU A 46 -3.31 -16.68 -2.79
CA GLU A 46 -4.27 -15.60 -2.46
C GLU A 46 -4.28 -14.50 -3.53
N ALA A 47 -3.09 -14.07 -4.00
CA ALA A 47 -2.97 -13.05 -5.04
C ALA A 47 -3.55 -13.52 -6.38
N LYS A 48 -3.33 -14.79 -6.77
CA LYS A 48 -3.94 -15.39 -7.96
C LYS A 48 -5.47 -15.40 -7.87
N ASN A 49 -6.04 -15.74 -6.72
CA ASN A 49 -7.49 -15.69 -6.49
C ASN A 49 -8.05 -14.27 -6.60
N LEU A 50 -7.27 -13.27 -6.19
CA LEU A 50 -7.60 -11.84 -6.28
C LEU A 50 -7.25 -11.24 -7.67
N THR A 51 -6.75 -12.04 -8.62
CA THR A 51 -6.29 -11.61 -9.95
C THR A 51 -5.22 -10.51 -9.90
N VAL A 52 -4.40 -10.51 -8.84
CA VAL A 52 -3.28 -9.58 -8.65
C VAL A 52 -2.00 -10.28 -9.12
N PRO A 53 -1.14 -9.63 -9.91
CA PRO A 53 0.12 -10.25 -10.33
C PRO A 53 0.95 -10.60 -9.09
N CYS A 54 1.48 -11.82 -9.07
CA CYS A 54 2.35 -12.31 -8.00
C CYS A 54 3.68 -12.79 -8.59
N MET A 55 4.78 -12.56 -7.89
CA MET A 55 6.07 -13.18 -8.17
C MET A 55 6.57 -13.86 -6.90
N ASP A 56 7.15 -15.05 -7.08
CA ASP A 56 7.67 -15.85 -5.98
C ASP A 56 8.97 -15.23 -5.46
N ALA A 57 9.10 -15.08 -4.14
CA ALA A 57 10.25 -14.44 -3.53
C ALA A 57 11.55 -15.25 -3.72
N GLU A 58 11.46 -16.56 -3.96
CA GLU A 58 12.59 -17.44 -4.27
C GLU A 58 13.09 -17.32 -5.74
N ALA A 59 12.33 -16.66 -6.62
CA ALA A 59 12.67 -16.53 -8.04
C ALA A 59 13.40 -15.21 -8.38
N LEU A 60 13.84 -14.43 -7.38
CA LEU A 60 14.62 -13.21 -7.52
C LEU A 60 16.09 -13.43 -7.13
#